data_AF-A0A1H9YJS6-F1
#
_entry.id   AF-A0A1H9YJS6-F1
#
_cell.length_a   1.000
_cell.length_b   1.000
_cell.length_c   1.000
_cell.angle_alpha   90.00
_cell.angle_beta   90.00
_cell.angle_gamma   90.00
#
_symmetry.space_group_name_H-M   'P 1'
#
loop_
_entity.id
_entity.type
_entity.pdbx_description
1 polymer ?
#
loop_
_entity_poly.entity_id
_entity_poly.type
_entity_poly.pdbx_seq_one_letter_code
_entity_poly.pdbx_strand_id
1 'polypeptide(L)'
;MTDISYLEAWDMWFHNVQVNQHTLYGWSILALGRAGKVIAFLSGMTIIMDIIGPERIREFGSRYTSFDPIRSRRLNAVYAATALCMLAGTAATLLVIWFPSWRDVLVRIYAGGTVFGALALLLGAPWLMKWAVETSAKALRNPKVERLIRWIAMVGLILGFHFDLLAS
;
A
#
# COMPACT_ATOMS: atom_id res chain seq x y z
N MET A 1 7.72 -27.09 7.31
CA MET A 1 7.45 -26.71 5.91
C MET A 1 8.70 -27.07 5.13
N THR A 2 8.58 -27.80 4.03
CA THR A 2 9.73 -28.13 3.18
C THR A 2 9.98 -26.95 2.23
N ASP A 3 11.25 -26.55 2.13
CA ASP A 3 11.68 -25.53 1.18
C ASP A 3 11.83 -26.21 -0.17
N ILE A 4 11.12 -25.69 -1.18
CA ILE A 4 11.13 -26.21 -2.54
C ILE A 4 11.81 -25.21 -3.46
N SER A 5 12.37 -25.70 -4.57
CA SER A 5 12.96 -24.81 -5.57
C SER A 5 11.88 -24.10 -6.40
N TYR A 6 12.22 -22.99 -7.08
CA TYR A 6 11.27 -22.26 -7.92
C TYR A 6 10.71 -23.11 -9.07
N LEU A 7 11.57 -23.92 -9.71
CA LEU A 7 11.15 -24.79 -10.81
C LEU A 7 10.25 -25.93 -10.31
N GLU A 8 10.55 -26.48 -9.13
CA GLU A 8 9.74 -27.51 -8.50
C GLU A 8 8.35 -26.98 -8.08
N ALA A 9 8.28 -25.75 -7.57
CA ALA A 9 7.00 -25.10 -7.27
C ALA A 9 6.12 -24.98 -8.53
N TRP A 10 6.71 -24.64 -9.67
CA TRP A 10 6.01 -24.60 -10.95
C TRP A 10 5.59 -25.98 -11.44
N ASP A 11 6.46 -26.98 -11.31
CA ASP A 11 6.13 -28.36 -11.68
C ASP A 11 4.95 -28.88 -10.87
N MET A 12 4.94 -28.66 -9.55
CA MET A 12 3.81 -28.98 -8.69
C MET A 12 2.51 -28.28 -9.11
N TRP A 13 2.60 -27.00 -9.45
CA TRP A 13 1.46 -26.21 -9.92
C TRP A 13 0.89 -26.76 -11.25
N PHE A 14 1.75 -27.10 -12.22
CA PHE A 14 1.32 -27.70 -13.50
C PHE A 14 0.62 -29.06 -13.31
N HIS A 15 0.99 -29.81 -12.27
CA HIS A 15 0.35 -31.07 -11.89
C HIS A 15 -0.87 -30.90 -10.97
N ASN A 16 -1.38 -29.67 -10.78
CA ASN A 16 -2.52 -29.32 -9.92
C ASN A 16 -2.30 -29.69 -8.44
N VAL A 17 -1.05 -29.72 -7.98
CA VAL A 17 -0.72 -29.92 -6.56
C VAL A 17 -0.71 -28.57 -5.86
N GLN A 18 -1.44 -28.45 -4.75
CA GLN A 18 -1.49 -27.21 -3.98
C GLN A 18 -0.14 -26.92 -3.32
N VAL A 19 0.49 -25.80 -3.68
CA VAL A 19 1.82 -25.41 -3.19
C VAL A 19 1.78 -24.60 -1.88
N ASN A 20 0.59 -24.35 -1.34
CA ASN A 20 0.34 -23.39 -0.25
C ASN A 20 1.05 -23.71 1.07
N GLN A 21 1.41 -24.97 1.32
CA GLN A 21 2.07 -25.41 2.55
C GLN A 21 3.61 -25.42 2.48
N HIS A 22 4.18 -25.10 1.32
CA HIS A 22 5.62 -25.07 1.09
C HIS A 22 6.21 -23.66 1.29
N THR A 23 7.52 -23.61 1.47
CA THR A 23 8.29 -22.37 1.45
C THR A 23 9.15 -22.29 0.19
N LEU A 24 9.39 -21.07 -0.27
CA LEU A 24 10.30 -20.75 -1.38
C LEU A 24 11.32 -19.74 -0.84
N TYR A 25 12.60 -20.12 -0.83
CA TYR A 25 13.69 -19.33 -0.25
C TYR A 25 13.43 -18.93 1.21
N GLY A 26 12.78 -19.80 1.99
CA GLY A 26 12.41 -19.56 3.39
C GLY A 26 11.17 -18.68 3.60
N TRP A 27 10.52 -18.19 2.54
CA TRP A 27 9.26 -17.45 2.63
C TRP A 27 8.07 -18.36 2.30
N SER A 28 6.95 -18.23 3.03
CA SER A 28 5.73 -18.97 2.68
C SER A 28 5.24 -18.56 1.29
N ILE A 29 4.94 -19.55 0.43
CA ILE A 29 4.41 -19.30 -0.92
C ILE A 29 3.11 -18.49 -0.86
N LEU A 30 2.27 -18.72 0.14
CA LEU A 30 1.06 -17.92 0.38
C LEU A 30 1.38 -16.43 0.64
N ALA A 31 2.44 -16.15 1.42
CA ALA A 31 2.86 -14.79 1.68
C ALA A 31 3.41 -14.11 0.42
N LEU A 32 4.21 -14.85 -0.37
CA LEU A 32 4.70 -14.40 -1.67
C LEU A 32 3.56 -14.14 -2.66
N GLY A 33 2.53 -14.98 -2.71
CA GLY A 33 1.36 -14.75 -3.56
C GLY A 33 0.58 -13.50 -3.18
N ARG A 34 0.40 -13.23 -1.89
CA ARG A 34 -0.23 -11.98 -1.42
C ARG A 34 0.59 -10.76 -1.81
N ALA A 35 1.92 -10.83 -1.64
CA ALA A 35 2.81 -9.77 -2.11
C ALA A 35 2.73 -9.62 -3.64
N GLY A 36 2.66 -10.73 -4.37
CA GLY A 36 2.49 -10.78 -5.83
C GLY A 36 1.24 -10.04 -6.29
N LYS A 37 0.09 -10.26 -5.67
CA LYS A 37 -1.16 -9.52 -5.92
C LYS A 37 -0.98 -8.00 -5.76
N VAL A 38 -0.36 -7.57 -4.67
CA VAL A 38 -0.13 -6.14 -4.41
C VAL A 38 0.81 -5.54 -5.46
N ILE A 39 1.91 -6.22 -5.78
CA ILE A 39 2.88 -5.77 -6.78
C ILE A 39 2.22 -5.70 -8.16
N ALA A 40 1.47 -6.73 -8.57
CA ALA A 40 0.76 -6.77 -9.84
C ALA A 40 -0.27 -5.64 -9.93
N PHE A 41 -1.02 -5.39 -8.85
CA PHE A 41 -1.99 -4.30 -8.79
C PHE A 41 -1.34 -2.92 -8.95
N LEU A 42 -0.29 -2.62 -8.17
CA LEU A 42 0.41 -1.33 -8.26
C LEU A 42 1.09 -1.14 -9.62
N SER A 43 1.64 -2.22 -10.18
CA SER A 43 2.24 -2.22 -11.51
C SER A 43 1.20 -1.95 -12.60
N GLY A 44 0.05 -2.62 -12.53
CA GLY A 44 -1.08 -2.40 -13.44
C GLY A 44 -1.61 -0.96 -13.35
N MET A 45 -1.76 -0.41 -12.14
CA MET A 45 -2.11 0.99 -11.94
C MET A 45 -1.08 1.93 -12.60
N THR A 46 0.21 1.64 -12.44
CA THR A 46 1.28 2.46 -13.02
C THR A 46 1.22 2.44 -14.55
N ILE A 47 0.99 1.28 -15.16
CA ILE A 47 0.85 1.15 -16.61
C ILE A 47 -0.41 1.86 -17.11
N ILE A 48 -1.54 1.75 -16.39
CA ILE A 48 -2.76 2.49 -16.74
C ILE A 48 -2.53 4.00 -16.68
N MET A 49 -1.86 4.49 -15.62
CA MET A 49 -1.49 5.90 -15.52
C MET A 49 -0.57 6.34 -16.66
N ASP A 50 0.34 5.47 -17.10
CA ASP A 50 1.21 5.72 -18.24
C ASP A 50 0.43 5.81 -19.57
N ILE A 51 -0.56 4.94 -19.76
CA ILE A 51 -1.46 4.97 -20.93
C ILE A 51 -2.32 6.23 -20.94
N ILE A 52 -2.81 6.69 -19.78
CA ILE A 52 -3.56 7.95 -19.66
C ILE A 52 -2.68 9.14 -20.08
N GLY A 53 -1.37 9.04 -19.86
CA GLY A 53 -0.37 10.03 -20.23
C GLY A 53 -0.14 11.08 -19.12
N PRO A 54 1.11 11.50 -18.92
CA PRO A 54 1.46 12.47 -17.87
C PRO A 54 0.83 13.85 -18.10
N GLU A 55 0.49 14.21 -19.33
CA GLU A 55 -0.15 15.48 -19.67
C GLU A 55 -1.52 15.61 -19.03
N ARG A 56 -2.36 14.57 -19.14
CA ARG A 56 -3.71 14.56 -18.56
C ARG A 56 -3.68 14.61 -17.04
N ILE A 57 -2.71 13.92 -16.43
CA ILE A 57 -2.49 13.95 -14.98
C ILE A 57 -2.04 15.36 -14.53
N ARG A 58 -1.17 16.03 -15.31
CA ARG A 58 -0.75 17.41 -15.04
C ARG A 58 -1.89 18.41 -15.17
N GLU A 59 -2.74 18.27 -16.19
CA GLU A 59 -3.94 19.10 -16.36
C GLU A 59 -4.97 18.89 -15.25
N PHE A 60 -5.14 17.66 -14.79
CA PHE A 60 -6.01 17.37 -13.64
C PHE A 60 -5.42 17.94 -12.35
N GLY A 61 -4.11 17.75 -12.13
CA GLY A 61 -3.39 18.27 -10.97
C GLY A 61 -3.41 19.79 -10.89
N SER A 62 -3.27 20.49 -12.01
CA SER A 62 -3.29 21.96 -12.06
C SER A 62 -4.66 22.53 -11.62
N ARG A 63 -5.75 21.88 -12.01
CA ARG A 63 -7.12 22.20 -11.55
C ARG A 63 -7.33 21.93 -10.06
N TYR A 64 -6.61 20.96 -9.49
CA TYR A 64 -6.69 20.64 -8.07
C TYR A 64 -5.82 21.57 -7.22
N THR A 65 -4.68 22.03 -7.73
CA THR A 65 -3.76 22.95 -7.01
C THR A 65 -4.32 24.35 -6.78
N SER A 66 -5.35 24.78 -7.53
CA SER A 66 -6.08 26.03 -7.21
C SER A 66 -6.89 25.94 -5.91
N PHE A 67 -7.12 24.73 -5.39
CA PHE A 67 -7.59 24.51 -4.05
C PHE A 67 -6.35 24.29 -3.16
N ASP A 68 -5.97 25.28 -2.34
CA ASP A 68 -4.81 25.16 -1.43
C ASP A 68 -5.27 24.97 0.03
N PRO A 69 -5.77 23.78 0.41
CA PRO A 69 -6.21 23.49 1.77
C PRO A 69 -5.02 23.45 2.76
N ILE A 70 -3.79 23.23 2.25
CA ILE A 70 -2.55 23.02 3.03
C ILE A 70 -2.14 24.26 3.82
N ARG A 71 -2.55 25.46 3.40
CA ARG A 71 -2.21 26.70 4.13
C ARG A 71 -3.11 26.97 5.34
N SER A 72 -4.19 26.20 5.54
CA SER A 72 -5.04 26.40 6.71
C SER A 72 -4.40 25.75 7.94
N ARG A 73 -4.01 26.56 8.94
CA ARG A 73 -3.52 26.07 10.26
C ARG A 73 -4.45 25.03 10.89
N ARG A 74 -5.75 25.09 10.59
CA ARG A 74 -6.78 24.15 11.06
C ARG A 74 -6.57 22.73 10.54
N LEU A 75 -6.20 22.54 9.27
CA LEU A 75 -5.99 21.19 8.72
C LEU A 75 -4.72 20.52 9.27
N ASN A 76 -3.63 21.28 9.44
CA ASN A 76 -2.42 20.75 10.08
C ASN A 76 -2.67 20.33 11.53
N ALA A 77 -3.50 21.08 12.27
CA ALA A 77 -3.92 20.69 13.62
C ALA A 77 -4.78 19.42 13.62
N VAL A 78 -5.70 19.28 12.66
CA VAL A 78 -6.47 18.04 12.48
C VAL A 78 -5.52 16.86 12.23
N TYR A 79 -4.57 16.97 11.31
CA TYR A 79 -3.61 15.90 11.02
C TYR A 79 -2.73 15.53 12.21
N ALA A 80 -2.22 16.52 12.93
CA ALA A 80 -1.43 16.28 14.14
C ALA A 80 -2.25 15.53 15.19
N ALA A 81 -3.50 15.95 15.42
CA ALA A 81 -4.42 15.28 16.34
C ALA A 81 -4.69 13.83 15.91
N THR A 82 -4.86 13.58 14.61
CA THR A 82 -5.05 12.23 14.07
C THR A 82 -3.86 11.33 14.31
N ALA A 83 -2.65 11.80 13.96
CA ALA A 83 -1.44 11.02 14.12
C ALA A 83 -1.25 10.66 15.60
N LEU A 84 -1.52 11.60 16.50
CA LEU A 84 -1.54 11.36 17.95
C LEU A 84 -2.58 10.32 18.36
N CYS A 85 -3.82 10.38 17.84
CA CYS A 85 -4.85 9.39 18.12
C CYS A 85 -4.47 7.99 17.60
N MET A 86 -3.86 7.88 16.42
CA MET A 86 -3.38 6.60 15.87
C MET A 86 -2.25 6.03 16.72
N LEU A 87 -1.27 6.85 17.12
CA LEU A 87 -0.19 6.42 18.00
C LEU A 87 -0.71 6.00 19.38
N ALA A 88 -1.63 6.77 19.97
CA ALA A 88 -2.26 6.42 21.24
C ALA A 88 -3.07 5.12 21.15
N GLY A 89 -3.81 4.91 20.06
CA GLY A 89 -4.52 3.66 19.80
C GLY A 89 -3.57 2.46 19.70
N THR A 90 -2.46 2.62 18.98
CA THR A 90 -1.43 1.57 18.84
C THR A 90 -0.77 1.24 20.17
N ALA A 91 -0.41 2.26 20.96
CA ALA A 91 0.14 2.10 22.29
C ALA A 91 -0.86 1.41 23.25
N ALA A 92 -2.14 1.77 23.18
CA ALA A 92 -3.20 1.13 23.94
C ALA A 92 -3.33 -0.36 23.58
N THR A 93 -3.29 -0.71 22.30
CA THR A 93 -3.30 -2.12 21.85
C THR A 93 -2.10 -2.90 22.41
N LEU A 94 -0.90 -2.30 22.39
CA LEU A 94 0.27 -2.90 23.00
C LEU A 94 0.08 -3.10 24.51
N LEU A 95 -0.48 -2.13 25.23
CA LEU A 95 -0.76 -2.25 26.67
C LEU A 95 -1.78 -3.35 27.01
N VAL A 96 -2.77 -3.64 26.14
CA VAL A 96 -3.71 -4.77 26.33
C VAL A 96 -2.96 -6.10 26.43
N ILE A 97 -1.91 -6.28 25.62
CA ILE A 97 -1.13 -7.52 25.58
C ILE A 97 -0.46 -7.77 26.93
N TRP A 98 0.00 -6.70 27.59
CA TRP A 98 0.70 -6.77 28.87
C TRP A 98 -0.24 -6.75 30.09
N PHE A 99 -1.44 -6.16 29.98
CA PHE A 99 -2.39 -5.99 31.10
C PHE A 99 -3.82 -6.40 30.73
N PRO A 100 -4.16 -7.69 30.83
CA PRO A 100 -5.46 -8.23 30.37
C PRO A 100 -6.67 -7.71 31.15
N SER A 101 -6.49 -7.28 32.40
CA SER A 101 -7.57 -6.78 33.26
C SER A 101 -8.16 -5.44 32.77
N TRP A 102 -7.49 -4.75 31.84
CA TRP A 102 -7.91 -3.45 31.30
C TRP A 102 -8.59 -3.57 29.93
N ARG A 103 -8.87 -4.79 29.45
CA ARG A 103 -9.33 -5.08 28.08
C ARG A 103 -10.54 -4.25 27.67
N ASP A 104 -11.57 -4.13 28.51
CA ASP A 104 -12.82 -3.46 28.14
C ASP A 104 -12.65 -1.95 27.96
N VAL A 105 -11.80 -1.32 28.80
CA VAL A 105 -11.47 0.11 28.68
C VAL A 105 -10.66 0.35 27.41
N LEU A 106 -9.67 -0.50 27.13
CA LEU A 106 -8.78 -0.37 25.99
C LEU A 106 -9.48 -0.63 24.66
N VAL A 107 -10.45 -1.56 24.60
CA VAL A 107 -11.29 -1.79 23.41
C VAL A 107 -12.13 -0.56 23.07
N ARG A 108 -12.71 0.13 24.07
CA ARG A 108 -13.48 1.37 23.85
C ARG A 108 -12.60 2.50 23.33
N ILE A 109 -11.40 2.65 23.88
CA ILE A 109 -10.39 3.62 23.41
C ILE A 109 -9.99 3.30 21.96
N TYR A 110 -9.75 2.03 21.65
CA TYR A 110 -9.41 1.58 20.30
C TYR A 110 -10.54 1.87 19.30
N ALA A 111 -11.78 1.54 19.65
CA ALA A 111 -12.95 1.80 18.80
C ALA A 111 -13.10 3.30 18.49
N GLY A 112 -12.98 4.17 19.51
CA GLY A 112 -12.96 5.62 19.32
C GLY A 112 -11.79 6.09 18.45
N GLY A 113 -10.60 5.52 18.67
CA GLY A 113 -9.41 5.77 17.87
C GLY A 113 -9.56 5.39 16.40
N THR A 114 -10.21 4.26 16.10
CA THR A 114 -10.47 3.83 14.71
C THR A 114 -11.41 4.77 13.97
N VAL A 115 -12.49 5.23 14.61
CA VAL A 115 -13.43 6.18 13.98
C VAL A 115 -12.74 7.52 13.74
N PHE A 116 -11.99 8.01 14.72
CA PHE A 116 -11.24 9.26 14.58
C PHE A 116 -10.14 9.15 13.51
N GLY A 117 -9.44 8.01 13.48
CA GLY A 117 -8.43 7.70 12.47
C GLY A 117 -9.01 7.64 11.06
N ALA A 118 -10.17 7.02 10.88
CA ALA A 118 -10.88 6.97 9.60
C ALA A 118 -11.35 8.36 9.15
N LEU A 119 -11.96 9.14 10.04
CA LEU A 119 -12.40 10.50 9.76
C LEU A 119 -11.23 11.37 9.29
N ALA A 120 -10.10 11.22 9.95
CA ALA A 120 -8.93 11.97 9.61
C ALA A 120 -8.18 11.50 8.37
N LEU A 121 -8.21 10.20 8.07
CA LEU A 121 -7.77 9.68 6.78
C LEU A 121 -8.61 10.27 5.65
N LEU A 122 -9.93 10.40 5.84
CA LEU A 122 -10.81 11.08 4.87
C LEU A 122 -10.45 12.57 4.72
N LEU A 123 -10.21 13.26 5.83
CA LEU A 123 -9.81 14.68 5.80
C LEU A 123 -8.37 14.88 5.29
N GLY A 124 -7.50 13.88 5.43
CA GLY A 124 -6.09 13.88 5.03
C GLY A 124 -5.81 13.29 3.67
N ALA A 125 -6.77 12.57 3.09
CA ALA A 125 -6.71 12.08 1.73
C ALA A 125 -6.37 13.19 0.72
N PRO A 126 -6.92 14.42 0.79
CA PRO A 126 -6.53 15.49 -0.13
C PRO A 126 -5.05 15.88 -0.02
N TRP A 127 -4.48 15.87 1.18
CA TRP A 127 -3.05 16.16 1.39
C TRP A 127 -2.17 15.04 0.86
N LEU A 128 -2.50 13.79 1.20
CA LEU A 128 -1.80 12.61 0.68
C LEU A 128 -1.86 12.56 -0.84
N MET A 129 -3.03 12.85 -1.43
CA MET A 129 -3.22 12.94 -2.88
C MET A 129 -2.38 14.06 -3.48
N LYS A 130 -2.38 15.28 -2.90
CA LYS A 130 -1.54 16.38 -3.38
C LYS A 130 -0.04 16.02 -3.30
N TRP A 131 0.41 15.48 -2.17
CA TRP A 131 1.80 15.03 -2.00
C TRP A 131 2.17 13.93 -3.01
N ALA A 132 1.30 12.93 -3.19
CA ALA A 132 1.51 11.85 -4.15
C ALA A 132 1.56 12.38 -5.59
N VAL A 133 0.65 13.29 -5.96
CA VAL A 133 0.61 13.92 -7.30
C VAL A 133 1.86 14.79 -7.53
N GLU A 134 2.25 15.63 -6.58
CA GLU A 134 3.43 16.49 -6.70
C GLU A 134 4.73 15.67 -6.78
N THR A 135 4.85 14.63 -5.96
CA THR A 135 6.01 13.72 -5.96
C THR A 135 6.08 12.96 -7.27
N SER A 136 4.95 12.43 -7.74
CA SER A 136 4.86 11.73 -9.04
C SER A 136 5.18 12.68 -10.20
N ALA A 137 4.62 13.90 -10.18
CA ALA A 137 4.89 14.91 -11.19
C ALA A 137 6.36 15.31 -11.22
N LYS A 138 7.02 15.43 -10.06
CA LYS A 138 8.45 15.72 -9.95
C LYS A 138 9.30 14.57 -10.47
N ALA A 139 8.96 13.32 -10.12
CA ALA A 139 9.65 12.13 -10.60
C ALA A 139 9.56 12.01 -12.14
N LEU A 140 8.38 12.26 -12.70
CA LEU A 140 8.09 12.22 -14.13
C LEU A 140 8.64 13.43 -14.93
N ARG A 141 9.31 14.40 -14.31
CA ARG A 141 10.03 15.45 -15.07
C ARG A 141 11.30 14.92 -15.72
N ASN A 142 11.87 13.84 -15.20
CA ASN A 142 13.08 13.26 -15.75
C ASN A 142 12.72 12.07 -16.66
N PRO A 143 12.98 12.15 -17.99
CA PRO A 143 12.61 11.08 -18.92
C PRO A 143 13.32 9.75 -18.62
N LYS A 144 14.48 9.78 -17.93
CA LYS A 144 15.16 8.56 -17.48
C LYS A 144 14.41 7.86 -16.34
N VAL A 145 13.91 8.64 -15.38
CA VAL A 145 13.16 8.13 -14.22
C VAL A 145 11.83 7.55 -14.68
N GLU A 146 11.15 8.24 -15.58
CA GLU A 146 9.92 7.75 -16.21
C GLU A 146 10.15 6.39 -16.89
N ARG A 147 11.17 6.28 -17.75
CA ARG A 147 11.49 5.02 -18.43
C ARG A 147 11.80 3.91 -17.42
N LEU A 148 12.55 4.22 -16.36
CA LEU A 148 12.87 3.26 -15.31
C LEU A 148 11.61 2.78 -14.57
N ILE A 149 10.70 3.68 -14.20
CA ILE A 149 9.43 3.34 -13.55
C ILE A 149 8.59 2.43 -14.45
N ARG A 150 8.50 2.71 -15.75
CA ARG A 150 7.78 1.85 -16.71
C ARG A 150 8.38 0.44 -16.77
N TRP A 151 9.71 0.32 -16.82
CA TRP A 151 10.38 -0.98 -16.80
C TRP A 151 10.15 -1.73 -15.49
N ILE A 152 10.27 -1.05 -14.35
CA ILE A 152 10.01 -1.65 -13.03
C ILE A 152 8.56 -2.10 -12.93
N ALA A 153 7.60 -1.29 -13.39
CA ALA A 153 6.19 -1.67 -13.41
C ALA A 153 5.94 -2.87 -14.33
N MET A 154 6.53 -2.93 -15.52
CA MET A 154 6.37 -4.07 -16.41
C MET A 154 6.92 -5.36 -15.79
N VAL A 155 8.14 -5.33 -15.27
CA VAL A 155 8.77 -6.47 -14.61
C VAL A 155 7.98 -6.86 -13.35
N GLY A 156 7.57 -5.87 -12.56
CA GLY A 156 6.75 -6.05 -11.37
C GLY A 156 5.41 -6.71 -11.69
N LEU A 157 4.73 -6.30 -12.77
CA LEU A 157 3.47 -6.91 -13.19
C LEU A 157 3.67 -8.40 -13.50
N ILE A 158 4.71 -8.73 -14.27
CA ILE A 158 5.03 -10.12 -14.65
C ILE A 158 5.34 -10.93 -13.39
N LEU A 159 6.27 -10.47 -12.55
CA LEU A 159 6.65 -11.18 -11.32
C LEU A 159 5.49 -11.31 -10.35
N GLY A 160 4.70 -10.25 -10.17
CA GLY A 160 3.54 -10.25 -9.30
C GLY A 160 2.50 -11.28 -9.75
N PHE A 161 2.25 -11.36 -11.05
CA PHE A 161 1.37 -12.36 -11.63
C PHE A 161 1.92 -13.79 -11.47
N HIS A 162 3.23 -14.00 -11.63
CA HIS A 162 3.84 -15.31 -11.42
C HIS A 162 3.67 -15.80 -9.98
N PHE A 163 3.90 -14.93 -8.99
CA PHE A 163 3.70 -15.29 -7.59
C PHE A 163 2.23 -15.49 -7.23
N ASP A 164 1.34 -14.73 -7.85
CA ASP A 164 -0.10 -14.91 -7.68
C ASP A 164 -0.55 -16.28 -8.18
N LEU A 165 -0.12 -16.68 -9.38
CA LEU A 165 -0.41 -18.00 -9.95
C LEU A 165 0.12 -19.14 -9.08
N LEU A 166 1.36 -19.05 -8.58
CA LEU A 166 1.93 -20.10 -7.71
C LEU A 166 1.16 -20.28 -6.39
N ALA A 167 0.41 -19.27 -5.95
CA ALA A 167 -0.36 -19.30 -4.72
C ALA A 167 -1.86 -19.55 -4.93
N SER A 168 -2.33 -19.64 -6.18
CA SER A 168 -3.71 -19.97 -6.54
C SER A 168 -3.87 -21.47 -6.77
#